data_AF-A0A127EH78-F1
#
_entry.id   AF-A0A127EH78-F1
#
_cell.length_a   1.000
_cell.length_b   1.000
_cell.length_c   1.000
_cell.angle_alpha   90.00
_cell.angle_beta   90.00
_cell.angle_gamma   90.00
#
_symmetry.space_group_name_H-M   'P 1'
#
loop_
_entity.id
_entity.type
_entity.pdbx_description
1 polymer ?
#
loop_
_entity_poly.entity_id
_entity_poly.type
_entity_poly.pdbx_seq_one_letter_code
_entity_poly.pdbx_strand_id
1 'polypeptide(L)'
;MKALELLDDIQKLQFYAVELNLYLDNFPENRKATEDYKEISSKLSELIERFECEYGPIRNFGQAYVENPIAWIEQPWPWEIRC
;
A
#
# COMPACT_ATOMS: atom_id res chain seq x y z
N MET A 1 2.66 3.25 -17.21
CA MET A 1 3.26 3.26 -15.87
C MET A 1 3.75 1.85 -15.62
N LYS A 2 5.04 1.67 -15.30
CA LYS A 2 5.58 0.31 -15.06
C LYS A 2 5.15 -0.16 -13.67
N ALA A 3 4.85 -1.44 -13.48
CA ALA A 3 4.44 -2.02 -12.18
C ALA A 3 5.33 -1.54 -11.00
N LEU A 4 6.63 -1.40 -11.25
CA LEU A 4 7.61 -0.91 -10.28
C LEU A 4 7.33 0.53 -9.79
N GLU A 5 6.86 1.43 -10.65
CA GLU A 5 6.53 2.82 -10.29
C GLU A 5 5.33 2.84 -9.35
N LEU A 6 4.28 2.07 -9.68
CA LEU A 6 3.09 1.96 -8.84
C LEU A 6 3.42 1.33 -7.47
N LEU A 7 4.25 0.29 -7.46
CA LEU A 7 4.71 -0.33 -6.22
C LEU A 7 5.56 0.61 -5.37
N ASP A 8 6.40 1.44 -6.00
CA ASP A 8 7.20 2.44 -5.30
C ASP A 8 6.33 3.53 -4.65
N ASP A 9 5.31 4.00 -5.35
CA ASP A 9 4.34 4.95 -4.80
C ASP A 9 3.53 4.35 -3.64
N ILE A 10 3.09 3.09 -3.77
CA ILE A 10 2.43 2.35 -2.67
C ILE A 10 3.34 2.31 -1.44
N GLN A 11 4.62 1.94 -1.60
CA GLN A 11 5.56 1.84 -0.48
C GLN A 11 5.82 3.20 0.19
N LYS A 12 5.95 4.28 -0.59
CA LYS A 12 6.08 5.64 -0.04
C LYS A 12 4.86 6.04 0.79
N LEU A 13 3.66 5.75 0.29
CA LEU A 13 2.44 6.05 1.02
C LEU A 13 2.27 5.18 2.28
N GLN A 14 2.66 3.90 2.23
CA GLN A 14 2.69 3.03 3.41
C GLN A 14 3.64 3.57 4.47
N PHE A 15 4.86 3.96 4.08
CA PHE A 15 5.81 4.59 4.99
C PHE A 15 5.21 5.84 5.63
N TYR A 16 4.63 6.73 4.82
CA TYR A 16 4.07 7.97 5.33
C TYR A 16 2.88 7.75 6.27
N ALA A 17 2.02 6.77 5.98
CA ALA A 17 0.92 6.38 6.87
C ALA A 17 1.45 5.89 8.23
N VAL A 18 2.50 5.06 8.24
CA VAL A 18 3.14 4.60 9.49
C VAL A 18 3.69 5.77 10.30
N GLU A 19 4.42 6.68 9.66
CA GLU A 19 5.00 7.86 10.34
C GLU A 19 3.91 8.77 10.93
N LEU A 20 2.82 9.01 10.20
CA LEU A 20 1.68 9.78 10.70
C LEU A 20 0.99 9.08 11.87
N ASN A 21 0.87 7.75 11.83
CA ASN A 21 0.28 6.97 12.92
C ASN A 21 1.13 7.12 14.20
N LEU A 22 2.45 6.92 14.10
CA LEU A 22 3.39 7.09 15.21
C LEU A 22 3.40 8.53 15.76
N TYR A 23 3.26 9.52 14.89
CA TYR A 23 3.11 10.91 15.32
C TYR A 23 1.79 11.13 16.09
N LEU A 24 0.68 10.61 15.57
CA LEU A 24 -0.64 10.72 16.20
C LEU A 24 -0.74 9.99 17.55
N ASP A 25 0.02 8.91 17.76
CA ASP A 25 0.14 8.26 19.08
C ASP A 25 0.61 9.23 20.17
N ASN A 26 1.44 10.22 19.80
CA ASN A 26 1.96 11.24 20.71
C ASN A 26 1.11 12.54 20.70
N PHE A 27 0.42 12.82 19.60
CA PHE A 27 -0.35 14.04 19.38
C PHE A 27 -1.76 13.75 18.84
N PRO A 28 -2.64 13.05 19.59
CA PRO A 28 -3.90 12.51 19.07
C PRO A 28 -4.92 13.57 18.66
N GLU A 29 -4.82 14.79 19.20
CA GLU A 29 -5.72 15.91 18.86
C GLU A 29 -5.24 16.74 17.65
N ASN A 30 -4.11 16.38 17.04
CA ASN A 30 -3.60 17.08 15.87
C ASN A 30 -4.49 16.83 14.65
N ARG A 31 -5.36 17.81 14.36
CA ARG A 31 -6.32 17.75 13.25
C ARG A 31 -5.66 17.62 11.89
N LYS A 32 -4.56 18.34 11.67
CA LYS A 32 -3.84 18.29 10.39
C LYS A 32 -3.27 16.90 10.13
N ALA A 33 -2.57 16.31 11.10
CA ALA A 33 -2.03 14.96 10.97
C ALA A 33 -3.14 13.90 10.78
N THR A 34 -4.30 14.11 11.41
CA THR A 34 -5.49 13.26 11.22
C THR A 34 -6.07 13.38 9.81
N GLU A 35 -6.15 14.60 9.26
CA GLU A 35 -6.61 14.85 7.89
C GLU A 35 -5.64 14.27 6.86
N ASP A 36 -4.33 14.51 7.04
CA ASP A 36 -3.26 13.95 6.21
C ASP A 36 -3.35 12.40 6.22
N TYR A 37 -3.52 11.78 7.40
CA TYR A 37 -3.63 10.32 7.51
C TYR A 37 -4.85 9.76 6.74
N LYS A 38 -5.99 10.46 6.78
CA LYS A 38 -7.19 10.06 6.02
C LYS A 38 -6.97 10.15 4.51
N GLU A 39 -6.37 11.23 4.04
CA GLU A 39 -6.06 11.42 2.62
C GLU A 39 -5.12 10.32 2.13
N ILE A 40 -4.03 10.07 2.87
CA ILE A 40 -3.04 9.05 2.52
C ILE A 40 -3.64 7.65 2.57
N SER A 41 -4.47 7.33 3.57
CA SER A 41 -5.14 6.03 3.66
C SER A 41 -6.06 5.79 2.46
N SER A 42 -6.82 6.80 2.03
CA SER A 42 -7.70 6.72 0.86
C SER A 42 -6.90 6.48 -0.42
N LYS A 43 -5.83 7.27 -0.64
CA LYS A 43 -4.98 7.16 -1.82
C LYS A 43 -4.23 5.83 -1.86
N LEU A 44 -3.77 5.34 -0.70
CA LEU A 44 -3.09 4.06 -0.58
C LEU A 44 -4.00 2.91 -1.01
N SER A 45 -5.27 2.91 -0.55
CA SER A 45 -6.25 1.89 -0.97
C SER A 45 -6.45 1.88 -2.48
N GLU A 46 -6.64 3.05 -3.11
CA GLU A 46 -6.81 3.18 -4.57
C GLU A 46 -5.60 2.63 -5.34
N LEU A 47 -4.38 2.97 -4.93
CA LEU A 47 -3.18 2.49 -5.61
C LEU A 47 -3.00 0.97 -5.46
N ILE A 48 -3.29 0.41 -4.28
CA ILE A 48 -3.19 -1.04 -4.10
C ILE A 48 -4.26 -1.76 -4.93
N GLU A 49 -5.51 -1.31 -4.92
CA GLU A 49 -6.58 -1.89 -5.75
C GLU A 49 -6.19 -1.86 -7.23
N ARG A 50 -5.65 -0.73 -7.71
CA ARG A 50 -5.16 -0.61 -9.07
C ARG A 50 -4.01 -1.59 -9.36
N PHE A 51 -3.05 -1.72 -8.45
CA PHE A 51 -1.94 -2.65 -8.60
C PHE A 51 -2.46 -4.09 -8.69
N GLU A 52 -3.38 -4.47 -7.80
CA GLU A 52 -3.91 -5.83 -7.74
C GLU A 52 -4.77 -6.17 -8.97
N CYS A 53 -5.49 -5.21 -9.52
CA CYS A 53 -6.20 -5.36 -10.80
C CYS A 53 -5.25 -5.61 -11.99
N GLU A 54 -4.12 -4.90 -12.04
CA GLU A 54 -3.22 -4.91 -13.19
C GLU A 54 -2.14 -6.02 -13.11
N TYR A 55 -1.67 -6.36 -11.91
CA TYR A 55 -0.47 -7.17 -11.69
C TYR A 55 -0.65 -8.34 -10.71
N GLY A 56 -1.82 -8.45 -10.07
CA GLY A 56 -2.13 -9.51 -9.10
C GLY A 56 -1.93 -9.11 -7.63
N PRO A 57 -2.38 -9.96 -6.69
CA PRO A 57 -2.47 -9.64 -5.27
C PRO A 57 -1.11 -9.32 -4.64
N ILE A 58 -1.05 -8.24 -3.86
CA ILE A 58 0.08 -7.91 -2.99
C ILE A 58 -0.32 -7.89 -1.51
N ARG A 59 -1.61 -8.07 -1.23
CA ARG A 59 -2.17 -8.32 0.11
C ARG A 59 -2.57 -9.79 0.24
N ASN A 60 -2.58 -10.30 1.46
CA ASN A 60 -3.00 -11.68 1.79
C ASN A 60 -4.00 -11.65 2.96
N PHE A 61 -4.44 -12.81 3.44
CA PHE A 61 -5.34 -12.98 4.60
C PHE A 61 -6.71 -12.31 4.41
N GLY A 62 -7.29 -12.44 3.21
CA GLY A 62 -8.62 -11.91 2.88
C GLY A 62 -8.66 -10.39 2.67
N GLN A 63 -7.51 -9.76 2.48
CA GLN A 63 -7.39 -8.31 2.22
C GLN A 63 -7.14 -7.97 0.74
N ALA A 64 -6.91 -8.97 -0.10
CA ALA A 64 -6.66 -8.79 -1.52
C ALA A 64 -7.94 -8.32 -2.23
N TYR A 65 -7.82 -7.33 -3.11
CA TYR A 65 -8.90 -6.89 -3.98
C TYR A 65 -9.18 -7.92 -5.09
N VAL A 66 -8.12 -8.55 -5.60
CA VAL A 66 -8.19 -9.66 -6.56
C VAL A 66 -7.54 -10.89 -5.94
N GLU A 67 -8.31 -11.97 -5.81
CA GLU A 67 -7.77 -13.26 -5.36
C GLU A 67 -7.11 -14.01 -6.52
N ASN A 68 -5.85 -14.38 -6.34
CA ASN A 68 -5.13 -15.26 -7.25
C ASN A 68 -4.15 -16.15 -6.47
N PRO A 69 -4.57 -17.37 -6.07
CA PRO A 69 -3.73 -18.27 -5.28
C PRO A 69 -2.43 -18.71 -5.99
N ILE A 70 -2.39 -18.67 -7.33
CA ILE A 70 -1.18 -19.00 -8.10
C ILE A 70 -0.11 -17.92 -7.87
N ALA A 71 -0.52 -16.65 -7.84
CA ALA A 71 0.39 -15.52 -7.61
C ALA A 71 1.07 -15.57 -6.23
N TRP A 72 0.56 -16.34 -5.26
CA TRP A 72 1.19 -16.49 -3.94
C TRP A 72 2.46 -17.34 -3.97
N ILE A 73 2.59 -18.24 -4.94
CA ILE A 73 3.73 -19.16 -5.07
C ILE A 73 4.60 -18.83 -6.30
N GLU A 74 4.15 -17.93 -7.16
CA GLU A 74 4.87 -17.51 -8.35
C GLU A 74 6.03 -16.57 -7.98
N GLN A 75 7.19 -16.79 -8.61
CA GLN A 75 8.39 -15.96 -8.44
C GLN A 75 8.79 -15.30 -9.75
N PRO A 76 9.44 -14.12 -9.70
CA PRO A 76 9.74 -13.34 -8.48
C PRO A 76 8.50 -12.65 -7.91
N TRP A 77 8.48 -12.43 -6.59
CA TRP A 77 7.44 -11.60 -6.00
C TRP A 77 7.55 -10.15 -6.49
N PRO A 78 6.44 -9.38 -6.52
CA PRO A 78 6.45 -8.00 -7.05
C PRO A 78 7.51 -7.09 -6.43
N TRP A 79 7.84 -7.29 -5.15
CA TRP A 79 8.87 -6.52 -4.42
C TRP A 79 10.31 -7.04 -4.61
N GLU A 80 10.50 -8.26 -5.11
CA GLU A 80 11.82 -8.84 -5.35
C GLU A 80 12.46 -8.40 -6.67
N ILE A 81 11.66 -7.81 -7.58
CA ILE A 81 12.11 -7.37 -8.92
C ILE A 81 13.17 -6.24 -8.84
N ARG A 82 13.40 -5.65 -7.67
CA ARG A 82 14.40 -4.58 -7.46
C ARG A 82 15.81 -5.10 -7.14
N CYS A 83 15.99 -6.39 -6.91
CA CYS A 83 17.25 -7.01 -6.49
C CYS A 83 18.13 -7.45 -7.66
#